data_AF-A0A9D8A478-F1
#
_entry.id   AF-A0A9D8A478-F1
#
_cell.length_a   1.000
_cell.length_b   1.000
_cell.length_c   1.000
_cell.angle_alpha   90.00
_cell.angle_beta   90.00
_cell.angle_gamma   90.00
#
_symmetry.space_group_name_H-M   'P 1'
#
loop_
_entity.id
_entity.type
_entity.pdbx_description
1 polymer ?
#
loop_
_entity_poly.entity_id
_entity_poly.type
_entity_poly.pdbx_seq_one_letter_code
_entity_poly.pdbx_strand_id
1 'polypeptide(L)'
;MLNRFFLKKLCINELSEKNWELLIRQAKSANLAVSLANQVLDKGYNVPVKAVLHLDSERILTLRQIEATQYEFEKLIKVFSHQEIKAVLLKGAAYIAAGFEFANHRKLSDIDILVDQTCIPGAERELIFYGWVPQQVDDYDKVYYREWMHEIPPLIHRKRGSVIDLHHNIFPPISGISPNSRLLMERAVYMEDIGFWRLSNEDMLIHSAVHFFCKVKLKMDYVTSVI
;
A
#
# COMPACT_ATOMS: atom_id res chain seq x y z
N MET A 1 6.55 -12.17 -20.89
CA MET A 1 7.71 -11.32 -21.25
C MET A 1 8.30 -10.67 -20.01
N LEU A 2 7.47 -10.09 -19.14
CA LEU A 2 7.88 -9.44 -17.89
C LEU A 2 8.78 -10.31 -16.99
N ASN A 3 8.42 -11.59 -16.74
CA ASN A 3 9.28 -12.48 -15.95
C ASN A 3 10.67 -12.68 -16.59
N ARG A 4 10.74 -12.78 -17.93
CA ARG A 4 12.03 -12.89 -18.63
C ARG A 4 12.86 -11.62 -18.48
N PHE A 5 12.22 -10.45 -18.49
CA PHE A 5 12.89 -9.18 -18.22
C PHE A 5 13.53 -9.18 -16.82
N PHE A 6 12.75 -9.42 -15.76
CA PHE A 6 13.26 -9.39 -14.39
C PHE A 6 14.26 -10.51 -14.05
N LEU A 7 14.15 -11.66 -14.72
CA LEU A 7 15.14 -12.74 -14.63
C LEU A 7 16.41 -12.47 -15.47
N LYS A 8 16.52 -11.30 -16.12
CA LYS A 8 17.63 -10.93 -17.02
C LYS A 8 17.82 -11.91 -18.19
N LYS A 9 16.72 -12.51 -18.67
CA LYS A 9 16.64 -13.47 -19.79
C LYS A 9 16.00 -12.86 -21.06
N LEU A 10 16.06 -11.54 -21.18
CA LEU A 10 15.46 -10.78 -22.29
C LEU A 10 16.46 -9.75 -22.81
N CYS A 11 16.77 -9.79 -24.11
CA CYS A 11 17.59 -8.77 -24.77
C CYS A 11 16.73 -7.54 -25.08
N ILE A 12 16.86 -6.50 -24.26
CA ILE A 12 16.02 -5.29 -24.35
C ILE A 12 16.24 -4.52 -25.66
N ASN A 13 17.48 -4.45 -26.13
CA ASN A 13 17.86 -3.70 -27.35
C ASN A 13 17.31 -4.31 -28.65
N GLU A 14 16.84 -5.55 -28.61
CA GLU A 14 16.33 -6.29 -29.79
C GLU A 14 14.79 -6.40 -29.78
N LEU A 15 14.12 -5.76 -28.81
CA LEU A 15 12.68 -5.82 -28.72
C LEU A 15 12.03 -4.99 -29.84
N SER A 16 11.18 -5.64 -30.63
CA SER A 16 10.27 -4.96 -31.54
C SER A 16 9.28 -4.07 -30.78
N GLU A 17 8.67 -3.10 -31.46
CA GLU A 17 7.65 -2.22 -30.86
C GLU A 17 6.49 -3.01 -30.22
N LYS A 18 6.04 -4.09 -30.88
CA LYS A 18 4.99 -4.98 -30.35
C LYS A 18 5.41 -5.67 -29.05
N ASN A 19 6.68 -6.05 -28.94
CA ASN A 19 7.21 -6.66 -27.72
C ASN A 19 7.35 -5.62 -26.59
N TRP A 20 7.74 -4.39 -26.91
CA TRP A 20 7.71 -3.27 -25.97
C TRP A 20 6.29 -2.98 -25.45
N GLU A 21 5.30 -2.94 -26.34
CA GLU A 21 3.90 -2.76 -25.95
C GLU A 21 3.45 -3.87 -24.98
N LEU A 22 3.72 -5.14 -25.33
CA LEU A 22 3.38 -6.28 -24.47
C LEU A 22 4.10 -6.22 -23.10
N LEU A 23 5.39 -5.87 -23.09
CA LEU A 23 6.17 -5.76 -21.86
C LEU A 23 5.61 -4.67 -20.94
N ILE A 24 5.30 -3.48 -21.48
CA ILE A 24 4.72 -2.37 -20.71
C ILE A 24 3.33 -2.74 -20.20
N ARG A 25 2.48 -3.36 -21.02
CA ARG A 25 1.15 -3.80 -20.59
C ARG A 25 1.23 -4.81 -19.45
N GLN A 26 2.14 -5.80 -19.54
CA GLN A 26 2.38 -6.76 -18.46
C GLN A 26 2.91 -6.07 -17.20
N ALA A 27 3.83 -5.11 -17.35
CA ALA A 27 4.37 -4.37 -16.22
C ALA A 27 3.29 -3.54 -15.52
N LYS A 28 2.41 -2.86 -16.28
CA LYS A 28 1.27 -2.11 -15.72
C LYS A 28 0.29 -3.01 -15.00
N SER A 29 -0.11 -4.14 -15.59
CA SER A 29 -1.05 -5.08 -14.94
C SER A 29 -0.48 -5.70 -13.67
N ALA A 30 0.84 -5.80 -13.56
CA ALA A 30 1.53 -6.32 -12.38
C ALA A 30 1.93 -5.22 -11.37
N ASN A 31 1.59 -3.95 -11.60
CA ASN A 31 2.07 -2.79 -10.83
C ASN A 31 3.60 -2.67 -10.74
N LEU A 32 4.30 -3.12 -11.79
CA LEU A 32 5.77 -3.10 -11.93
C LEU A 32 6.26 -2.15 -13.03
N ALA A 33 5.39 -1.30 -13.58
CA ALA A 33 5.74 -0.40 -14.68
C ALA A 33 6.82 0.62 -14.31
N VAL A 34 6.77 1.19 -13.10
CA VAL A 34 7.83 2.09 -12.60
C VAL A 34 9.14 1.34 -12.34
N SER A 35 9.08 0.09 -11.86
CA SER A 35 10.27 -0.76 -11.70
C SER A 35 10.93 -1.06 -13.04
N LEU A 36 10.12 -1.37 -14.07
CA LEU A 36 10.58 -1.50 -15.45
C LEU A 36 11.19 -0.18 -15.95
N ALA A 37 10.53 0.96 -15.72
CA ALA A 37 11.00 2.27 -16.13
C ALA A 37 12.38 2.58 -15.52
N ASN A 38 12.56 2.42 -14.21
CA ASN A 38 13.82 2.72 -13.52
C ASN A 38 14.99 1.79 -13.94
N GLN A 39 14.69 0.59 -14.45
CA GLN A 39 15.70 -0.35 -14.94
C GLN A 39 16.06 -0.18 -16.42
N VAL A 40 15.25 0.57 -17.16
CA VAL A 40 15.39 0.74 -18.62
C VAL A 40 15.77 2.16 -18.98
N LEU A 41 15.05 3.14 -18.44
CA LEU A 41 15.30 4.55 -18.70
C LEU A 41 16.64 4.94 -18.07
N ASP A 42 17.34 5.87 -18.70
CA ASP A 42 18.65 6.38 -18.27
C ASP A 42 19.78 5.32 -18.27
N LYS A 43 19.54 4.12 -18.80
CA LYS A 43 20.52 3.00 -18.90
C LYS A 43 21.11 2.78 -20.30
N GLY A 44 20.82 3.67 -21.25
CA GLY A 44 21.38 3.62 -22.61
C GLY A 44 20.79 2.53 -23.53
N TYR A 45 19.66 1.92 -23.16
CA TYR A 45 18.96 0.98 -24.03
C TYR A 45 18.25 1.69 -25.20
N ASN A 46 18.12 1.02 -26.33
CA ASN A 46 17.33 1.51 -27.46
C ASN A 46 15.84 1.26 -27.20
N VAL A 47 15.18 2.24 -26.57
CA VAL A 47 13.75 2.17 -26.22
C VAL A 47 12.96 3.03 -27.21
N PRO A 48 11.91 2.47 -27.87
CA PRO A 48 11.05 3.26 -28.75
C PRO A 48 10.47 4.48 -28.04
N VAL A 49 10.38 5.62 -28.73
CA VAL A 49 9.91 6.89 -28.14
C VAL A 49 8.56 6.75 -27.44
N LYS A 50 7.61 6.01 -28.02
CA LYS A 50 6.30 5.74 -27.39
C LYS A 50 6.42 4.96 -26.08
N ALA A 51 7.34 4.00 -26.01
CA ALA A 51 7.62 3.23 -24.80
C ALA A 51 8.24 4.12 -23.71
N VAL A 52 9.16 5.01 -24.08
CA VAL A 52 9.73 6.02 -23.16
C VAL A 52 8.62 6.87 -22.54
N LEU A 53 7.73 7.45 -23.36
CA LEU A 53 6.63 8.30 -22.87
C LEU A 53 5.73 7.56 -21.85
N HIS A 54 5.39 6.30 -22.13
CA HIS A 54 4.60 5.50 -21.19
C HIS A 54 5.34 5.20 -19.90
N LEU A 55 6.65 4.92 -19.95
CA LEU A 55 7.46 4.60 -18.77
C LEU A 55 7.76 5.84 -17.91
N ASP A 56 8.06 6.98 -18.54
CA ASP A 56 8.26 8.25 -17.84
C ASP A 56 6.98 8.73 -17.17
N SER A 57 5.82 8.57 -17.82
CA SER A 57 4.53 8.86 -17.19
C SER A 57 4.34 8.07 -15.90
N GLU A 58 4.72 6.79 -15.88
CA GLU A 58 4.64 5.94 -14.69
C GLU A 58 5.61 6.37 -13.59
N ARG A 59 6.84 6.82 -13.94
CA ARG A 59 7.78 7.43 -12.99
C ARG A 59 7.22 8.69 -12.35
N ILE A 60 6.71 9.61 -13.17
CA ILE A 60 6.15 10.88 -12.69
C ILE A 60 4.95 10.62 -11.78
N LEU A 61 4.02 9.75 -12.18
CA LEU A 61 2.86 9.40 -11.36
C LEU A 61 3.27 8.79 -10.01
N THR A 62 4.27 7.90 -10.00
CA THR A 62 4.77 7.29 -8.77
C THR A 62 5.44 8.32 -7.87
N LEU A 63 6.26 9.23 -8.43
CA LEU A 63 6.88 10.31 -7.68
C LEU A 63 5.83 11.21 -7.02
N ARG A 64 4.82 11.64 -7.78
CA ARG A 64 3.71 12.45 -7.25
C ARG A 64 2.93 11.75 -6.15
N GLN A 65 2.75 10.44 -6.27
CA GLN A 65 2.11 9.65 -5.25
C GLN A 65 2.94 9.59 -3.96
N ILE A 66 4.25 9.39 -4.06
CA ILE A 66 5.16 9.40 -2.89
C ILE A 66 5.12 10.76 -2.19
N GLU A 67 5.21 11.86 -2.95
CA GLU A 67 5.09 13.23 -2.43
C GLU A 67 3.74 13.45 -1.73
N ALA A 68 2.64 12.99 -2.33
CA ALA A 68 1.32 13.09 -1.74
C ALA A 68 1.20 12.28 -0.44
N THR A 69 1.76 11.06 -0.38
CA THR A 69 1.79 10.23 0.82
C THR A 69 2.59 10.90 1.94
N GLN A 70 3.76 11.47 1.62
CA GLN A 70 4.57 12.21 2.59
C GLN A 70 3.80 13.43 3.14
N TYR A 71 3.08 14.14 2.29
CA TYR A 71 2.22 15.24 2.72
C TYR A 71 1.07 14.78 3.64
N GLU A 72 0.48 13.60 3.40
CA GLU A 72 -0.53 13.04 4.31
C GLU A 72 0.05 12.68 5.67
N PHE A 73 1.32 12.26 5.77
CA PHE A 73 1.96 12.01 7.07
C PHE A 73 1.92 13.27 7.95
N GLU A 74 2.24 14.44 7.41
CA GLU A 74 2.16 15.70 8.17
C GLU A 74 0.76 15.99 8.74
N LYS A 75 -0.30 15.58 8.03
CA LYS A 75 -1.68 15.75 8.48
C LYS A 75 -2.04 14.70 9.52
N LEU A 76 -1.61 13.46 9.30
CA LEU A 76 -1.92 12.34 10.17
C LEU A 76 -1.21 12.41 11.52
N ILE A 77 -0.01 13.01 11.60
CA ILE A 77 0.64 13.28 12.90
C ILE A 77 -0.31 14.02 13.84
N LYS A 78 -1.05 15.02 13.32
CA LYS A 78 -2.00 15.82 14.11
C LYS A 78 -3.20 15.00 14.60
N VAL A 79 -3.63 14.02 13.80
CA VAL A 79 -4.73 13.10 14.14
C VAL A 79 -4.32 12.24 15.34
N PHE A 80 -3.16 11.60 15.28
CA PHE A 80 -2.78 10.60 16.27
C PHE A 80 -2.13 11.19 17.52
N SER A 81 -1.46 12.34 17.41
CA SER A 81 -0.87 13.04 18.57
C SER A 81 -1.91 13.58 19.56
N HIS A 82 -3.10 13.97 19.10
CA HIS A 82 -4.15 14.53 19.97
C HIS A 82 -4.64 13.55 21.05
N GLN A 83 -4.63 12.25 20.75
CA GLN A 83 -5.10 11.18 21.63
C GLN A 83 -3.95 10.30 22.16
N GLU A 84 -2.69 10.72 21.96
CA GLU A 84 -1.49 9.93 22.27
C GLU A 84 -1.51 8.51 21.67
N ILE A 85 -2.14 8.35 20.50
CA ILE A 85 -2.31 7.05 19.86
C ILE A 85 -1.00 6.65 19.18
N LYS A 86 -0.46 5.50 19.57
CA LYS A 86 0.68 4.87 18.89
C LYS A 86 0.25 4.38 17.50
N ALA A 87 0.47 5.21 16.48
CA ALA A 87 0.23 4.87 15.08
C ALA A 87 1.47 4.26 14.42
N VAL A 88 1.34 3.02 13.97
CA VAL A 88 2.40 2.26 13.29
C VAL A 88 2.08 2.21 11.80
N LEU A 89 2.88 2.89 10.98
CA LEU A 89 2.78 2.78 9.52
C LEU A 89 3.12 1.36 9.08
N LEU A 90 2.36 0.87 8.10
CA LEU A 90 2.57 -0.44 7.50
C LEU A 90 2.85 -0.35 5.99
N LYS A 91 3.27 -1.47 5.42
CA LYS A 91 3.50 -1.69 3.97
C LYS A 91 4.22 -0.53 3.28
N GLY A 92 3.65 -0.04 2.15
CA GLY A 92 4.26 0.97 1.31
C GLY A 92 4.45 2.30 2.05
N ALA A 93 3.50 2.69 2.90
CA ALA A 93 3.63 3.89 3.73
C ALA A 93 4.83 3.79 4.68
N ALA A 94 5.00 2.64 5.36
CA ALA A 94 6.16 2.39 6.19
C ALA A 94 7.48 2.42 5.38
N TYR A 95 7.47 1.87 4.16
CA TYR A 95 8.68 1.83 3.33
C TYR A 95 9.10 3.22 2.83
N ILE A 96 8.12 4.04 2.46
CA ILE A 96 8.34 5.45 2.08
C ILE A 96 8.87 6.22 3.28
N ALA A 97 8.21 6.10 4.45
CA ALA A 97 8.63 6.77 5.68
C ALA A 97 10.03 6.37 6.12
N ALA A 98 10.39 5.09 5.99
CA ALA A 98 11.71 4.56 6.34
C ALA A 98 12.80 4.87 5.30
N GLY A 99 12.47 5.51 4.17
CA GLY A 99 13.43 5.88 3.14
C GLY A 99 14.02 4.70 2.36
N PHE A 100 13.33 3.55 2.28
CA PHE A 100 13.85 2.41 1.53
C PHE A 100 13.84 2.65 0.02
N GLU A 101 14.95 2.37 -0.66
CA GLU A 101 15.11 2.60 -2.11
C GLU A 101 14.04 1.86 -2.94
N PHE A 102 13.66 0.64 -2.53
CA PHE A 102 12.65 -0.14 -3.25
C PHE A 102 11.24 0.47 -3.16
N ALA A 103 10.98 1.37 -2.20
CA ALA A 103 9.70 2.09 -2.11
C ALA A 103 9.45 2.96 -3.36
N ASN A 104 10.52 3.50 -3.96
CA ASN A 104 10.46 4.32 -5.17
C ASN A 104 10.06 3.54 -6.44
N HIS A 105 9.92 2.21 -6.33
CA HIS A 105 9.66 1.30 -7.44
C HIS A 105 8.26 0.67 -7.36
N ARG A 106 7.40 1.17 -6.49
CA ARG A 106 6.09 0.59 -6.22
C ARG A 106 5.02 1.67 -6.12
N LYS A 107 3.86 1.38 -6.70
CA LYS A 107 2.64 2.16 -6.48
C LYS A 107 1.99 1.79 -5.14
N LEU A 108 1.51 2.79 -4.44
CA LEU A 108 0.71 2.71 -3.23
C LEU A 108 -0.78 2.94 -3.60
N SER A 109 -1.73 2.34 -2.91
CA SER A 109 -3.16 2.65 -3.10
C SER A 109 -3.76 3.37 -1.88
N ASP A 110 -3.18 3.13 -0.71
CA ASP A 110 -3.72 3.37 0.61
C ASP A 110 -2.58 3.63 1.59
N ILE A 111 -2.88 4.30 2.69
CA ILE A 111 -1.97 4.46 3.82
C ILE A 111 -2.44 3.50 4.91
N ASP A 112 -1.76 2.37 5.02
CA ASP A 112 -2.01 1.38 6.06
C ASP A 112 -1.44 1.84 7.41
N ILE A 113 -2.28 1.89 8.44
CA ILE A 113 -1.89 2.30 9.79
C ILE A 113 -2.41 1.28 10.81
N LEU A 114 -1.52 0.70 11.59
CA LEU A 114 -1.86 -0.16 12.73
C LEU A 114 -1.92 0.67 14.02
N VAL A 115 -3.02 0.53 14.73
CA VAL A 115 -3.22 1.04 16.09
C VAL A 115 -3.68 -0.10 17.01
N ASP A 116 -3.65 0.14 18.33
CA ASP A 116 -4.23 -0.81 19.26
C ASP A 116 -5.76 -0.90 19.03
N GLN A 117 -6.32 -2.11 19.14
CA GLN A 117 -7.76 -2.35 18.95
C GLN A 117 -8.62 -1.39 19.78
N THR A 118 -8.21 -1.12 21.03
CA THR A 118 -8.95 -0.26 21.96
C THR A 118 -8.95 1.20 21.52
N CYS A 119 -7.98 1.61 20.70
CA CYS A 119 -7.87 2.96 20.16
C CYS A 119 -8.68 3.17 18.87
N ILE A 120 -9.18 2.10 18.22
CA ILE A 120 -9.90 2.20 16.93
C ILE A 120 -11.05 3.22 16.97
N PRO A 121 -11.96 3.22 17.95
CA PRO A 121 -13.07 4.18 17.95
C PRO A 121 -12.61 5.64 18.09
N GLY A 122 -11.53 5.87 18.83
CA GLY A 122 -10.94 7.21 19.00
C GLY A 122 -10.22 7.67 17.73
N ALA A 123 -9.37 6.81 17.16
CA ALA A 123 -8.65 7.07 15.91
C ALA A 123 -9.62 7.35 14.75
N GLU A 124 -10.66 6.52 14.59
CA GLU A 124 -11.67 6.71 13.54
C GLU A 124 -12.39 8.06 13.67
N ARG A 125 -12.76 8.45 14.90
CA ARG A 125 -13.42 9.74 15.16
C ARG A 125 -12.52 10.93 14.81
N GLU A 126 -11.25 10.88 15.20
CA GLU A 126 -10.28 11.93 14.87
C GLU A 126 -10.07 11.99 13.35
N LEU A 127 -9.90 10.84 12.68
CA LEU A 127 -9.78 10.79 11.22
C LEU A 127 -10.97 11.45 10.51
N ILE A 128 -12.19 11.16 10.97
CA ILE A 128 -13.42 11.80 10.48
C ILE A 128 -13.39 13.31 10.68
N PHE A 129 -13.00 13.77 11.87
CA PHE A 129 -12.89 15.20 12.19
C PHE A 129 -11.91 15.92 11.26
N TYR A 130 -10.77 15.29 10.93
CA TYR A 130 -9.79 15.84 9.99
C TYR A 130 -10.12 15.58 8.51
N GLY A 131 -11.27 14.95 8.21
CA GLY A 131 -11.85 14.87 6.87
C GLY A 131 -11.72 13.53 6.14
N TRP A 132 -11.18 12.49 6.79
CA TRP A 132 -11.19 11.11 6.31
C TRP A 132 -12.47 10.41 6.77
N VAL A 133 -13.43 10.27 5.87
CA VAL A 133 -14.74 9.69 6.17
C VAL A 133 -14.81 8.26 5.65
N PRO A 134 -15.60 7.37 6.29
CA PRO A 134 -15.85 6.04 5.75
C PRO A 134 -16.36 6.12 4.31
N GLN A 135 -15.79 5.29 3.45
CA GLN A 135 -16.39 5.05 2.14
C GLN A 135 -17.80 4.47 2.33
N GLN A 136 -18.71 4.75 1.39
CA GLN A 136 -20.02 4.12 1.43
C GLN A 136 -19.85 2.61 1.21
N VAL A 137 -19.97 1.87 2.30
CA VAL A 137 -20.10 0.42 2.35
C VAL A 137 -21.49 0.09 2.86
N ASP A 138 -22.07 -1.02 2.42
CA ASP A 138 -23.37 -1.46 2.93
C ASP A 138 -23.27 -1.84 4.42
N ASP A 139 -24.41 -2.01 5.09
CA ASP A 139 -24.41 -2.28 6.53
C ASP A 139 -23.85 -3.68 6.87
N TYR A 140 -23.89 -4.62 5.92
CA TYR A 140 -23.31 -5.95 6.07
C TYR A 140 -21.78 -5.89 6.07
N ASP A 141 -21.21 -5.13 5.13
CA ASP A 141 -19.77 -4.87 5.03
C ASP A 141 -19.24 -4.24 6.32
N LYS A 142 -19.97 -3.32 6.96
CA LYS A 142 -19.51 -2.71 8.22
C LYS A 142 -19.30 -3.72 9.34
N VAL A 143 -20.24 -4.66 9.50
CA VAL A 143 -20.14 -5.73 10.53
C VAL A 143 -18.99 -6.66 10.17
N TYR A 144 -18.91 -7.05 8.89
CA TYR A 144 -17.84 -7.90 8.37
C TYR A 144 -16.45 -7.33 8.68
N TYR A 145 -16.20 -6.06 8.35
CA TYR A 145 -14.91 -5.42 8.63
C TYR A 145 -14.62 -5.37 10.14
N ARG A 146 -15.59 -4.91 10.94
CA ARG A 146 -15.37 -4.63 12.36
C ARG A 146 -15.24 -5.88 13.22
N GLU A 147 -15.94 -6.96 12.87
CA GLU A 147 -15.93 -8.18 13.67
C GLU A 147 -14.88 -9.18 13.20
N TRP A 148 -14.65 -9.29 11.89
CA TRP A 148 -13.93 -10.44 11.33
C TRP A 148 -12.64 -10.06 10.61
N MET A 149 -12.52 -8.82 10.14
CA MET A 149 -11.31 -8.33 9.49
C MET A 149 -10.30 -7.78 10.50
N HIS A 150 -9.14 -7.41 9.97
CA HIS A 150 -8.02 -6.88 10.73
C HIS A 150 -7.92 -5.35 10.64
N GLU A 151 -8.93 -4.73 10.03
CA GLU A 151 -9.06 -3.31 9.74
C GLU A 151 -10.55 -2.92 9.72
N ILE A 152 -10.84 -1.65 10.00
CA ILE A 152 -12.18 -1.09 9.80
C ILE A 152 -12.39 -0.73 8.31
N PRO A 153 -13.62 -0.40 7.87
CA PRO A 153 -13.84 0.05 6.50
C PRO A 153 -12.92 1.21 6.10
N PRO A 154 -12.43 1.23 4.84
CA PRO A 154 -11.47 2.23 4.38
C PRO A 154 -12.03 3.65 4.51
N LEU A 155 -11.17 4.57 4.93
CA LEU A 155 -11.50 5.98 5.13
C LEU A 155 -10.90 6.82 4.01
N ILE A 156 -11.71 7.64 3.33
CA ILE A 156 -11.25 8.51 2.23
C ILE A 156 -11.30 9.98 2.62
N HIS A 157 -10.21 10.71 2.35
CA HIS A 157 -10.19 12.15 2.57
C HIS A 157 -11.03 12.89 1.51
N ARG A 158 -12.11 13.56 1.92
CA ARG A 158 -13.11 14.13 0.99
C ARG A 158 -12.55 15.13 -0.04
N LYS A 159 -11.47 15.83 0.28
CA LYS A 159 -10.83 16.81 -0.62
C LYS A 159 -9.58 16.30 -1.33
N ARG A 160 -8.86 15.36 -0.74
CA ARG A 160 -7.51 14.95 -1.18
C ARG A 160 -7.50 13.57 -1.83
N GLY A 161 -8.55 12.78 -1.60
CA GLY A 161 -8.70 11.44 -2.20
C GLY A 161 -7.79 10.38 -1.59
N SER A 162 -6.88 10.73 -0.66
CA SER A 162 -6.06 9.76 0.07
C SER A 162 -6.94 8.79 0.84
N VAL A 163 -6.63 7.50 0.76
CA VAL A 163 -7.32 6.42 1.47
C VAL A 163 -6.46 5.98 2.65
N ILE A 164 -7.09 5.72 3.79
CA ILE A 164 -6.46 5.14 4.98
C ILE A 164 -7.16 3.83 5.30
N ASP A 165 -6.35 2.78 5.41
CA ASP A 165 -6.74 1.50 5.97
C ASP A 165 -6.27 1.48 7.43
N LEU A 166 -7.23 1.58 8.34
CA LEU A 166 -6.96 1.62 9.78
C LEU A 166 -7.07 0.20 10.37
N HIS A 167 -5.91 -0.40 10.59
CA HIS A 167 -5.73 -1.74 11.10
C HIS A 167 -5.71 -1.78 12.63
N HIS A 168 -6.18 -2.89 13.18
CA HIS A 168 -5.96 -3.31 14.56
C HIS A 168 -5.16 -4.61 14.66
N ASN A 169 -4.97 -5.29 13.53
CA ASN A 169 -4.10 -6.46 13.43
C ASN A 169 -3.48 -6.55 12.02
N ILE A 170 -2.49 -7.41 11.83
CA ILE A 170 -1.90 -7.70 10.52
C ILE A 170 -2.53 -8.93 9.85
N PHE A 171 -3.43 -9.63 10.55
CA PHE A 171 -4.14 -10.80 10.03
C PHE A 171 -5.57 -10.90 10.58
N PRO A 172 -6.57 -11.32 9.78
CA PRO A 172 -7.97 -11.40 10.22
C PRO A 172 -8.14 -12.25 11.50
N PRO A 173 -8.74 -11.71 12.58
CA PRO A 173 -8.99 -12.47 13.81
C PRO A 173 -9.83 -13.73 13.60
N ILE A 174 -10.77 -13.71 12.63
CA ILE A 174 -11.62 -14.86 12.31
C ILE A 174 -10.84 -16.12 11.89
N SER A 175 -9.59 -15.96 11.46
CA SER A 175 -8.75 -17.09 11.05
C SER A 175 -8.37 -18.04 12.20
N GLY A 176 -8.49 -17.62 13.46
CA GLY A 176 -8.06 -18.39 14.64
C GLY A 176 -6.54 -18.51 14.82
N ILE A 177 -5.75 -17.99 13.88
CA ILE A 177 -4.27 -18.00 13.90
C ILE A 177 -3.67 -16.59 13.84
N SER A 178 -4.49 -15.57 14.11
CA SER A 178 -4.05 -14.18 14.06
C SER A 178 -3.04 -13.89 15.18
N PRO A 179 -1.91 -13.23 14.88
CA PRO A 179 -0.92 -12.89 15.90
C PRO A 179 -1.48 -11.86 16.88
N ASN A 180 -0.88 -11.79 18.07
CA ASN A 180 -1.15 -10.70 18.99
C ASN A 180 -0.48 -9.41 18.49
N SER A 181 -1.27 -8.48 17.95
CA SER A 181 -0.77 -7.21 17.39
C SER A 181 -0.03 -6.35 18.41
N ARG A 182 -0.35 -6.47 19.69
CA ARG A 182 0.37 -5.76 20.76
C ARG A 182 1.85 -6.12 20.82
N LEU A 183 2.21 -7.39 20.61
CA LEU A 183 3.62 -7.82 20.58
C LEU A 183 4.39 -7.18 19.43
N LEU A 184 3.73 -6.98 18.28
CA LEU A 184 4.30 -6.27 17.13
C LEU A 184 4.47 -4.78 17.45
N MET A 185 3.46 -4.18 18.09
CA MET A 185 3.48 -2.77 18.47
C MET A 185 4.52 -2.48 19.56
N GLU A 186 4.74 -3.38 20.52
CA GLU A 186 5.78 -3.23 21.56
C GLU A 186 7.19 -3.18 20.96
N ARG A 187 7.43 -3.92 19.87
CA ARG A 187 8.69 -3.95 19.13
C ARG A 187 8.78 -2.91 18.00
N ALA A 188 7.76 -2.08 17.82
CA ALA A 188 7.75 -1.06 16.78
C ALA A 188 8.86 -0.04 17.01
N VAL A 189 9.44 0.45 15.92
CA VAL A 189 10.54 1.41 15.90
C VAL A 189 9.99 2.80 15.58
N TYR A 190 10.30 3.79 16.41
CA TYR A 190 9.91 5.18 16.17
C TYR A 190 10.81 5.82 15.10
N MET A 191 10.20 6.58 14.19
CA MET A 191 10.88 7.34 13.15
C MET A 191 10.75 8.82 13.49
N GLU A 192 11.76 9.38 14.15
CA GLU A 192 11.75 10.77 14.68
C GLU A 192 11.43 11.81 13.60
N ASP A 193 12.06 11.70 12.42
CA ASP A 193 11.88 12.64 11.31
C ASP A 193 10.45 12.65 10.74
N ILE A 194 9.72 11.55 10.91
CA ILE A 194 8.38 11.35 10.35
C ILE A 194 7.29 11.48 11.41
N GLY A 195 7.62 11.35 12.69
CA GLY A 195 6.65 11.39 13.79
C GLY A 195 5.74 10.15 13.88
N PHE A 196 6.12 9.04 13.25
CA PHE A 196 5.38 7.78 13.23
C PHE A 196 6.21 6.60 13.69
N TRP A 197 5.54 5.51 14.03
CA TRP A 197 6.19 4.23 14.25
C TRP A 197 6.15 3.38 12.97
N ARG A 198 7.05 2.42 12.86
CA ARG A 198 6.96 1.31 11.90
C ARG A 198 7.18 -0.01 12.62
N LEU A 199 6.78 -1.12 12.01
CA LEU A 199 7.15 -2.44 12.50
C LEU A 199 8.69 -2.61 12.51
N SER A 200 9.18 -3.51 13.38
CA SER A 200 10.57 -3.97 13.34
C SER A 200 10.91 -4.59 11.97
N ASN A 201 12.19 -4.71 11.62
CA ASN A 201 12.56 -5.24 10.30
C ASN A 201 12.05 -6.67 10.11
N GLU A 202 12.11 -7.50 11.16
CA GLU A 202 11.60 -8.87 11.17
C GLU A 202 10.08 -8.88 10.99
N ASP A 203 9.36 -8.01 11.70
CA ASP A 203 7.90 -7.95 11.64
C ASP A 203 7.40 -7.37 10.30
N MET A 204 8.16 -6.47 9.66
CA MET A 204 7.88 -5.99 8.30
C MET A 204 8.00 -7.13 7.27
N LEU A 205 8.98 -8.02 7.43
CA LEU A 205 9.12 -9.21 6.59
C LEU A 205 7.97 -10.18 6.80
N ILE A 206 7.61 -10.46 8.06
CA ILE A 206 6.47 -11.32 8.42
C ILE A 206 5.18 -10.74 7.82
N HIS A 207 4.92 -9.45 8.04
CA HIS A 207 3.75 -8.78 7.50
C HIS A 207 3.68 -8.84 5.97
N SER A 208 4.83 -8.69 5.30
CA SER A 208 4.92 -8.86 3.84
C SER A 208 4.61 -10.29 3.40
N ALA A 209 5.09 -11.29 4.12
CA ALA A 209 4.81 -12.69 3.83
C ALA A 209 3.32 -13.01 4.04
N VAL A 210 2.72 -12.53 5.13
CA VAL A 210 1.28 -12.65 5.40
C VAL A 210 0.47 -12.07 4.24
N HIS A 211 0.78 -10.84 3.79
CA HIS A 211 0.10 -10.26 2.64
C HIS A 211 0.32 -10.99 1.32
N PHE A 212 1.47 -11.66 1.15
CA PHE A 212 1.77 -12.41 -0.06
C PHE A 212 1.03 -13.76 -0.10
N PHE A 213 1.15 -14.57 0.96
CA PHE A 213 0.60 -15.92 1.02
C PHE A 213 -0.87 -15.94 1.40
N CYS A 214 -1.29 -15.02 2.27
CA CYS A 214 -2.62 -15.02 2.86
C CYS A 214 -3.50 -13.93 2.27
N LYS A 215 -3.24 -13.54 1.02
CA LYS A 215 -4.21 -12.88 0.13
C LYS A 215 -5.38 -13.84 -0.11
N VAL A 216 -6.16 -14.10 0.93
CA VAL A 216 -7.47 -14.72 0.80
C VAL A 216 -8.32 -13.67 0.11
N LYS A 217 -8.69 -13.99 -1.12
CA LYS A 217 -9.77 -13.35 -1.85
C LYS A 217 -11.06 -13.56 -1.01
N LEU A 218 -11.26 -12.72 0.00
CA LEU A 218 -12.55 -12.54 0.68
C LEU A 218 -13.32 -11.36 0.06
N LYS A 219 -13.11 -11.10 -1.24
CA LYS A 219 -14.23 -10.66 -2.07
C LYS A 219 -15.06 -11.91 -2.33
N MET A 220 -16.12 -12.09 -1.56
CA MET A 220 -17.19 -13.03 -1.89
C MET A 220 -17.69 -12.68 -3.30
N ASP A 221 -17.25 -13.46 -4.30
CA ASP A 221 -17.91 -13.55 -5.59
C ASP A 221 -19.28 -14.21 -5.36
N TYR A 222 -20.28 -13.43 -4.97
CA TYR A 222 -21.70 -13.82 -5.01
C TYR A 222 -22.48 -12.69 -5.67
N VAL A 223 -22.60 -12.75 -7.00
CA VAL A 223 -23.87 -12.80 -7.78
C VAL A 223 -23.48 -12.92 -9.26
N THR A 224 -23.25 -14.16 -9.71
CA THR A 224 -23.58 -14.59 -11.08
C THR A 224 -24.06 -16.02 -11.00
N SER A 225 -25.30 -16.18 -10.55
CA SER A 225 -26.15 -17.36 -10.80
C SER A 225 -27.60 -17.06 -10.42
N VAL A 226 -28.18 -16.05 -11.08
CA VAL A 226 -29.63 -16.02 -11.39
C VAL A 226 -29.79 -15.50 -12.82
N ILE A 227 -29.68 -16.43 -13.76
CA ILE A 227 -30.44 -16.70 -15.01
C ILE A 227 -29.56 -17.62 -15.86
#